data_AF-A0A1H8QFQ9-F1
#
_entry.id   AF-A0A1H8QFQ9-F1
#
_cell.length_a   1.000
_cell.length_b   1.000
_cell.length_c   1.000
_cell.angle_alpha   90.00
_cell.angle_beta   90.00
_cell.angle_gamma   90.00
#
_symmetry.space_group_name_H-M   'P 1'
#
loop_
_entity.id
_entity.type
_entity.pdbx_description
1 polymer ?
#
loop_
_entity_poly.entity_id
_entity_poly.type
_entity_poly.pdbx_seq_one_letter_code
_entity_poly.pdbx_strand_id
1 'polypeptide(L)'
;MLKTMGRTLLAAAIAGGAGGAAAAPMTLQDYLALTGPAPSLHVAYGAAPSQFAELFAPGGDGPFPVAVVIHGGCWTREFGGITQMRNIAGDLLRQGVAVWNVEYRRFDEEGGGYPGMYLDVATAVDRLRALAPAHRLDLSRIVLVGHSAGGHLAQWAGARARLPRSSPLYVADPLPVPTVISLGGLADLRNEAALIKASCERDTAQLAGTPSAERPDVFADTSPAEMLPSGVRTVLIHGEFDTVSPIRAGHDYARRASAAGDAAEVVPLPGGSHYDEVAATSPSWAIVSAQIRKALGIGAPPAR
;
A
#
# COMPACT_ATOMS: atom_id res chain seq x y z
N MET A 1 75.56 -22.89 -28.26
CA MET A 1 76.35 -22.04 -27.33
C MET A 1 75.70 -20.66 -27.26
N LEU A 2 75.53 -20.15 -26.03
CA LEU A 2 75.04 -18.81 -25.62
C LEU A 2 73.54 -18.52 -25.84
N LYS A 3 72.72 -18.45 -24.76
CA LYS A 3 72.40 -17.29 -23.88
C LYS A 3 71.61 -16.23 -24.66
N THR A 4 70.46 -15.67 -24.29
CA THR A 4 69.84 -15.21 -23.02
C THR A 4 68.43 -14.69 -23.46
N MET A 5 67.36 -14.49 -22.70
CA MET A 5 67.16 -13.74 -21.46
C MET A 5 65.67 -13.90 -21.09
N GLY A 6 65.37 -14.34 -19.86
CA GLY A 6 64.02 -14.28 -19.31
C GLY A 6 63.70 -12.86 -18.82
N ARG A 7 62.53 -12.34 -19.16
CA ARG A 7 61.93 -11.17 -18.51
C ARG A 7 60.82 -11.65 -17.58
N THR A 8 61.10 -11.58 -16.28
CA THR A 8 60.12 -11.77 -15.21
C THR A 8 59.16 -10.57 -15.24
N LEU A 9 57.88 -10.81 -15.49
CA LEU A 9 56.80 -9.85 -15.28
C LEU A 9 56.06 -10.28 -14.00
N LEU A 10 56.22 -9.47 -12.97
CA LEU A 10 55.49 -9.58 -11.70
C LEU A 10 54.07 -9.06 -11.96
N ALA A 11 53.09 -9.95 -12.10
CA ALA A 11 51.69 -9.58 -12.15
C ALA A 11 51.17 -9.39 -10.71
N ALA A 12 50.93 -8.14 -10.33
CA ALA A 12 50.20 -7.81 -9.11
C ALA A 12 48.73 -8.23 -9.29
N ALA A 13 48.29 -9.22 -8.51
CA ALA A 13 46.89 -9.60 -8.43
C ALA A 13 46.12 -8.50 -7.68
N ILE A 14 45.33 -7.71 -8.41
CA ILE A 14 44.31 -6.86 -7.81
C ILE A 14 43.17 -7.79 -7.39
N ALA A 15 43.03 -8.02 -6.08
CA ALA A 15 41.87 -8.72 -5.53
C ALA A 15 40.63 -7.85 -5.80
N GLY A 16 39.88 -8.21 -6.85
CA GLY A 16 38.54 -7.66 -7.07
C GLY A 16 37.67 -8.07 -5.90
N GLY A 17 37.26 -7.10 -5.09
CA GLY A 17 36.23 -7.31 -4.09
C GLY A 17 34.98 -7.82 -4.79
N ALA A 18 34.44 -8.93 -4.30
CA ALA A 18 33.14 -9.44 -4.71
C ALA A 18 32.09 -8.37 -4.36
N GLY A 19 31.78 -7.50 -5.31
CA GLY A 19 30.55 -6.73 -5.29
C GLY A 19 29.43 -7.76 -5.31
N GLY A 20 28.74 -7.94 -4.19
CA GLY A 20 27.55 -8.78 -4.12
C GLY A 20 26.59 -8.29 -5.20
N ALA A 21 26.23 -9.15 -6.15
CA ALA A 21 25.24 -8.80 -7.15
C ALA A 21 23.96 -8.37 -6.41
N ALA A 22 23.49 -7.16 -6.68
CA ALA A 22 22.19 -6.72 -6.19
C ALA A 22 21.14 -7.73 -6.66
N ALA A 23 20.25 -8.15 -5.77
CA ALA A 23 19.14 -9.04 -6.14
C ALA A 23 18.33 -8.39 -7.27
N ALA A 24 17.93 -9.19 -8.25
CA ALA A 24 17.07 -8.71 -9.32
C ALA A 24 15.74 -8.19 -8.74
N PRO A 25 15.17 -7.09 -9.27
CA PRO A 25 13.88 -6.59 -8.82
C PRO A 25 12.77 -7.62 -9.02
N MET A 26 11.79 -7.64 -8.13
CA MET A 26 10.67 -8.58 -8.22
C MET A 26 9.84 -8.38 -9.50
N THR A 27 9.32 -9.48 -10.03
CA THR A 27 8.39 -9.49 -11.17
C THR A 27 6.94 -9.60 -10.70
N LEU A 28 5.98 -9.39 -11.62
CA LEU A 28 4.57 -9.67 -11.36
C LEU A 28 4.34 -11.13 -10.97
N GLN A 29 5.08 -12.07 -11.56
CA GLN A 29 4.95 -13.48 -11.23
C GLN A 29 5.40 -13.77 -9.80
N ASP A 30 6.48 -13.12 -9.35
CA ASP A 30 6.94 -13.23 -7.96
C ASP A 30 5.91 -12.65 -6.99
N TYR A 31 5.32 -11.49 -7.32
CA TYR A 31 4.22 -10.90 -6.56
C TYR A 31 3.02 -11.85 -6.46
N LEU A 32 2.57 -12.42 -7.57
CA LEU A 32 1.41 -13.32 -7.58
C LEU A 32 1.68 -14.60 -6.78
N ALA A 33 2.95 -15.02 -6.68
CA ALA A 33 3.40 -16.14 -5.86
C ALA A 33 3.58 -15.81 -4.38
N LEU A 34 3.47 -14.54 -3.96
CA LEU A 34 3.57 -14.16 -2.55
C LEU A 34 2.47 -14.85 -1.74
N THR A 35 2.89 -15.40 -0.62
CA THR A 35 2.02 -16.01 0.38
C THR A 35 2.47 -15.61 1.78
N GLY A 36 1.66 -15.95 2.78
CA GLY A 36 1.95 -15.72 4.17
C GLY A 36 1.20 -16.70 5.07
N PRO A 37 1.30 -16.53 6.40
CA PRO A 37 0.58 -17.39 7.34
C PRO A 37 -0.93 -17.28 7.14
N ALA A 38 -1.66 -18.26 7.67
CA ALA A 38 -3.12 -18.16 7.77
C ALA A 38 -3.51 -17.06 8.79
N PRO A 39 -4.64 -16.38 8.57
CA PRO A 39 -5.15 -15.41 9.53
C PRO A 39 -5.66 -16.07 10.81
N SER A 40 -5.70 -15.30 11.90
CA SER A 40 -6.33 -15.72 13.15
C SER A 40 -7.85 -15.78 13.03
N LEU A 41 -8.44 -14.89 12.23
CA LEU A 41 -9.88 -14.82 12.00
C LEU A 41 -10.17 -14.33 10.58
N HIS A 42 -11.17 -14.93 9.96
CA HIS A 42 -11.78 -14.46 8.73
C HIS A 42 -13.13 -13.83 9.07
N VAL A 43 -13.36 -12.57 8.69
CA VAL A 43 -14.52 -11.78 9.08
C VAL A 43 -15.24 -11.23 7.85
N ALA A 44 -16.44 -11.73 7.58
CA ALA A 44 -17.33 -11.09 6.63
C ALA A 44 -17.87 -9.77 7.19
N TYR A 45 -17.84 -8.72 6.37
CA TYR A 45 -18.47 -7.43 6.67
C TYR A 45 -19.64 -7.09 5.72
N GLY A 46 -19.90 -7.97 4.74
CA GLY A 46 -21.03 -7.87 3.81
C GLY A 46 -21.42 -9.25 3.26
N ALA A 47 -22.36 -9.26 2.32
CA ALA A 47 -22.93 -10.48 1.75
C ALA A 47 -22.19 -11.00 0.52
N ALA A 48 -21.48 -10.13 -0.22
CA ALA A 48 -20.77 -10.54 -1.41
C ALA A 48 -19.48 -11.31 -1.06
N PRO A 49 -19.00 -12.22 -1.94
CA PRO A 49 -17.83 -13.05 -1.66
C PRO A 49 -16.56 -12.28 -1.31
N SER A 50 -16.38 -11.08 -1.87
CA SER A 50 -15.20 -10.22 -1.64
C SER A 50 -15.42 -9.19 -0.52
N GLN A 51 -16.51 -9.29 0.25
CA GLN A 51 -16.79 -8.41 1.40
C GLN A 51 -16.34 -9.03 2.72
N PHE A 52 -15.04 -9.29 2.83
CA PHE A 52 -14.43 -9.81 4.04
C PHE A 52 -13.04 -9.23 4.30
N ALA A 53 -12.56 -9.43 5.52
CA ALA A 53 -11.22 -9.09 5.91
C ALA A 53 -10.66 -10.17 6.84
N GLU A 54 -9.34 -10.19 6.93
CA GLU A 54 -8.57 -11.16 7.69
C GLU A 54 -7.85 -10.46 8.84
N LEU A 55 -8.09 -10.92 10.06
CA LEU A 55 -7.38 -10.45 11.24
C LEU A 55 -6.21 -11.38 11.55
N PHE A 56 -5.02 -10.79 11.63
CA PHE A 56 -3.81 -11.39 12.18
C PHE A 56 -3.58 -10.76 13.55
N ALA A 57 -3.95 -11.47 14.62
CA ALA A 57 -3.86 -10.96 15.98
C ALA A 57 -2.60 -11.52 16.67
N PRO A 58 -1.72 -10.67 17.23
CA PRO A 58 -0.59 -11.15 18.01
C PRO A 58 -1.06 -11.85 19.29
N GLY A 59 -0.25 -12.80 19.77
CA GLY A 59 -0.44 -13.35 21.12
C GLY A 59 0.04 -12.36 22.20
N GLY A 60 -0.40 -12.57 23.44
CA GLY A 60 0.02 -11.77 24.60
C GLY A 60 -1.00 -10.72 25.04
N ASP A 61 -0.52 -9.74 25.81
CA ASP A 61 -1.44 -8.92 26.62
C ASP A 61 -2.04 -7.70 25.90
N GLY A 62 -1.39 -7.20 24.83
CA GLY A 62 -1.83 -6.00 24.12
C GLY A 62 -1.72 -4.71 24.96
N PRO A 63 -2.41 -3.62 24.56
CA PRO A 63 -3.17 -3.50 23.33
C PRO A 63 -2.23 -3.37 22.11
N PHE A 64 -2.64 -3.95 20.99
CA PHE A 64 -1.81 -4.09 19.79
C PHE A 64 -2.03 -2.93 18.82
N PRO A 65 -0.97 -2.24 18.35
CA PRO A 65 -1.12 -1.28 17.26
C PRO A 65 -1.63 -1.97 16.00
N VAL A 66 -2.35 -1.25 15.14
CA VAL A 66 -3.08 -1.83 14.01
C VAL A 66 -2.56 -1.32 12.68
N ALA A 67 -2.16 -2.22 11.79
CA ALA A 67 -1.97 -1.93 10.38
C ALA A 67 -3.16 -2.47 9.59
N VAL A 68 -3.91 -1.59 8.92
CA VAL A 68 -4.86 -2.01 7.89
C VAL A 68 -4.11 -2.13 6.58
N VAL A 69 -4.10 -3.31 5.97
CA VAL A 69 -3.40 -3.52 4.70
C VAL A 69 -4.41 -3.75 3.58
N ILE A 70 -4.22 -3.05 2.46
CA ILE A 70 -5.14 -3.07 1.30
C ILE A 70 -4.35 -3.46 0.06
N HIS A 71 -4.75 -4.55 -0.59
CA HIS A 71 -4.04 -5.08 -1.74
C HIS A 71 -4.23 -4.24 -3.01
N GLY A 72 -3.25 -4.34 -3.89
CA GLY A 72 -3.29 -3.79 -5.24
C GLY A 72 -4.01 -4.68 -6.24
N GLY A 73 -3.53 -4.70 -7.47
CA GLY A 73 -4.09 -5.52 -8.55
C GLY A 73 -4.93 -4.74 -9.56
N CYS A 74 -4.58 -3.47 -9.82
CA CYS A 74 -5.23 -2.65 -10.85
C CYS A 74 -6.76 -2.58 -10.74
N TRP A 75 -7.28 -2.66 -9.51
CA TRP A 75 -8.71 -2.69 -9.19
C TRP A 75 -9.49 -3.82 -9.87
N THR A 76 -8.82 -4.89 -10.31
CA THR A 76 -9.40 -6.07 -10.98
C THR A 76 -9.04 -7.36 -10.24
N ARG A 77 -9.82 -8.42 -10.44
CA ARG A 77 -9.48 -9.77 -9.93
C ARG A 77 -8.29 -10.41 -10.62
N GLU A 78 -7.91 -9.94 -11.80
CA GLU A 78 -6.88 -10.56 -12.64
C GLU A 78 -5.48 -10.54 -12.02
N PHE A 79 -5.17 -9.51 -11.23
CA PHE A 79 -3.82 -9.26 -10.71
C PHE A 79 -3.71 -9.45 -9.19
N GLY A 80 -4.33 -10.52 -8.69
CA GLY A 80 -4.24 -10.94 -7.30
C GLY A 80 -5.36 -10.42 -6.40
N GLY A 81 -5.09 -10.41 -5.10
CA GLY A 81 -6.06 -10.05 -4.07
C GLY A 81 -5.44 -10.05 -2.68
N ILE A 82 -6.28 -10.29 -1.68
CA ILE A 82 -5.87 -10.29 -0.27
C ILE A 82 -4.69 -11.23 0.06
N THR A 83 -4.51 -12.32 -0.69
CA THR A 83 -3.49 -13.35 -0.46
C THR A 83 -2.07 -12.80 -0.49
N GLN A 84 -1.75 -11.91 -1.43
CA GLN A 84 -0.40 -11.36 -1.57
C GLN A 84 0.00 -10.52 -0.34
N MET A 85 -0.96 -9.83 0.27
CA MET A 85 -0.73 -9.02 1.47
C MET A 85 -0.50 -9.86 2.73
N ARG A 86 -0.82 -11.17 2.71
CA ARG A 86 -0.51 -12.07 3.84
C ARG A 86 0.99 -12.14 4.13
N ASN A 87 1.83 -11.91 3.11
CA ASN A 87 3.28 -11.93 3.26
C ASN A 87 3.75 -10.87 4.28
N ILE A 88 3.38 -9.61 4.04
CA ILE A 88 3.69 -8.51 4.98
C ILE A 88 2.87 -8.59 6.27
N ALA A 89 1.64 -9.12 6.20
CA ALA A 89 0.83 -9.32 7.40
C ALA A 89 1.52 -10.24 8.40
N GLY A 90 2.11 -11.34 7.91
CA GLY A 90 2.88 -12.27 8.74
C GLY A 90 4.13 -11.65 9.35
N ASP A 91 4.80 -10.73 8.64
CA ASP A 91 5.96 -10.03 9.19
C ASP A 91 5.58 -9.01 10.27
N LEU A 92 4.60 -8.17 10.00
CA LEU A 92 4.06 -7.21 10.97
C LEU A 92 3.52 -7.92 12.22
N LEU A 93 2.86 -9.08 12.05
CA LEU A 93 2.40 -9.92 13.17
C LEU A 93 3.56 -10.33 14.09
N ARG A 94 4.70 -10.76 13.53
CA ARG A 94 5.90 -11.10 14.33
C ARG A 94 6.50 -9.91 15.07
N GLN A 95 6.20 -8.69 14.61
CA GLN A 95 6.62 -7.45 15.25
C GLN A 95 5.63 -6.95 16.32
N GLY A 96 4.58 -7.72 16.63
CA GLY A 96 3.56 -7.36 17.62
C GLY A 96 2.52 -6.38 17.10
N VAL A 97 2.37 -6.25 15.78
CA VAL A 97 1.35 -5.43 15.12
C VAL A 97 0.17 -6.31 14.74
N ALA A 98 -1.05 -5.92 15.13
CA ALA A 98 -2.25 -6.55 14.61
C ALA A 98 -2.50 -6.07 13.17
N VAL A 99 -2.76 -7.02 12.27
CA VAL A 99 -2.98 -6.68 10.85
C VAL A 99 -4.42 -6.98 10.47
N TRP A 100 -5.07 -5.99 9.89
CA TRP A 100 -6.39 -6.08 9.30
C TRP A 100 -6.26 -6.04 7.78
N ASN A 101 -6.23 -7.21 7.15
CA ASN A 101 -6.01 -7.37 5.72
C ASN A 101 -7.37 -7.37 5.01
N VAL A 102 -7.60 -6.42 4.11
CA VAL A 102 -8.92 -6.14 3.54
C VAL A 102 -9.01 -6.70 2.12
N GLU A 103 -10.01 -7.55 1.87
CA GLU A 103 -10.52 -7.86 0.53
C GLU A 103 -11.70 -6.92 0.24
N TYR A 104 -11.93 -6.60 -1.03
CA TYR A 104 -13.00 -5.70 -1.46
C TYR A 104 -13.47 -6.08 -2.87
N ARG A 105 -14.69 -5.71 -3.25
CA ARG A 105 -15.13 -5.93 -4.64
C ARG A 105 -14.37 -5.02 -5.61
N ARG A 106 -13.74 -5.66 -6.59
CA ARG A 106 -13.03 -5.04 -7.72
C ARG A 106 -14.00 -4.60 -8.81
N PHE A 107 -13.56 -3.77 -9.76
CA PHE A 107 -14.44 -3.17 -10.76
C PHE A 107 -15.18 -4.22 -11.61
N ASP A 108 -14.57 -5.38 -11.82
CA ASP A 108 -15.07 -6.49 -12.64
C ASP A 108 -15.94 -7.47 -11.83
N GLU A 109 -16.33 -7.09 -10.62
CA GLU A 109 -17.26 -7.81 -9.75
C GLU A 109 -18.62 -7.12 -9.67
N GLU A 110 -19.67 -7.89 -9.40
CA GLU A 110 -21.02 -7.34 -9.26
C GLU A 110 -21.10 -6.31 -8.11
N GLY A 111 -21.46 -5.08 -8.47
CA GLY A 111 -21.51 -3.96 -7.54
C GLY A 111 -20.15 -3.50 -7.04
N GLY A 112 -19.04 -3.90 -7.67
CA GLY A 112 -17.73 -3.31 -7.45
C GLY A 112 -17.52 -2.01 -8.24
N GLY A 113 -16.31 -1.45 -8.19
CA GLY A 113 -16.04 -0.10 -8.73
C GLY A 113 -16.78 0.99 -7.95
N TYR A 114 -17.13 2.11 -8.58
CA TYR A 114 -17.91 3.14 -7.90
C TYR A 114 -19.41 2.77 -7.84
N PRO A 115 -20.09 2.87 -6.67
CA PRO A 115 -19.56 3.25 -5.36
C PRO A 115 -19.09 2.06 -4.50
N GLY A 116 -19.39 0.81 -4.88
CA GLY A 116 -19.30 -0.33 -3.98
C GLY A 116 -17.89 -0.69 -3.49
N MET A 117 -16.86 -0.53 -4.31
CA MET A 117 -15.46 -0.73 -3.92
C MET A 117 -15.05 0.19 -2.76
N TYR A 118 -15.45 1.46 -2.83
CA TYR A 118 -15.15 2.45 -1.78
C TYR A 118 -15.97 2.17 -0.52
N LEU A 119 -17.25 1.80 -0.66
CA LEU A 119 -18.10 1.39 0.45
C LEU A 119 -17.55 0.15 1.15
N ASP A 120 -17.01 -0.81 0.41
CA ASP A 120 -16.40 -2.02 0.94
C ASP A 120 -15.19 -1.70 1.81
N VAL A 121 -14.23 -0.91 1.30
CA VAL A 121 -13.05 -0.46 2.07
C VAL A 121 -13.46 0.37 3.29
N ALA A 122 -14.40 1.30 3.12
CA ALA A 122 -14.93 2.11 4.22
C ALA A 122 -15.52 1.25 5.34
N THR A 123 -16.38 0.30 4.97
CA THR A 123 -17.05 -0.62 5.89
C THR A 123 -16.03 -1.52 6.60
N ALA A 124 -15.05 -2.04 5.87
CA ALA A 124 -13.99 -2.87 6.43
C ALA A 124 -13.16 -2.10 7.46
N VAL A 125 -12.76 -0.86 7.17
CA VAL A 125 -12.00 -0.01 8.10
C VAL A 125 -12.82 0.30 9.35
N ASP A 126 -14.09 0.70 9.19
CA ASP A 126 -14.96 1.03 10.34
C ASP A 126 -15.28 -0.17 11.22
N ARG A 127 -15.27 -1.39 10.65
CA ARG A 127 -15.51 -2.64 11.38
C ARG A 127 -14.52 -2.85 12.53
N LEU A 128 -13.32 -2.28 12.46
CA LEU A 128 -12.33 -2.36 13.53
C LEU A 128 -12.85 -1.86 14.88
N ARG A 129 -13.77 -0.87 14.91
CA ARG A 129 -14.38 -0.40 16.16
C ARG A 129 -15.04 -1.52 16.95
N ALA A 130 -15.72 -2.44 16.26
CA ALA A 130 -16.40 -3.57 16.88
C ALA A 130 -15.44 -4.70 17.29
N LEU A 131 -14.33 -4.86 16.55
CA LEU A 131 -13.34 -5.91 16.83
C LEU A 131 -12.34 -5.51 17.92
N ALA A 132 -12.09 -4.21 18.09
CA ALA A 132 -11.04 -3.72 18.97
C ALA A 132 -11.11 -4.21 20.42
N PRO A 133 -12.28 -4.22 21.10
CA PRO A 133 -12.35 -4.69 22.48
C PRO A 133 -12.01 -6.19 22.63
N ALA A 134 -12.52 -7.04 21.73
CA ALA A 134 -12.35 -8.48 21.81
C ALA A 134 -10.91 -8.93 21.47
N HIS A 135 -10.24 -8.17 20.61
CA HIS A 135 -8.89 -8.50 20.13
C HIS A 135 -7.80 -7.57 20.66
N ARG A 136 -8.14 -6.70 21.64
CA ARG A 136 -7.25 -5.73 22.29
C ARG A 136 -6.54 -4.84 21.26
N LEU A 137 -7.25 -4.38 20.25
CA LEU A 137 -6.70 -3.52 19.20
C LEU A 137 -6.63 -2.08 19.69
N ASP A 138 -5.47 -1.46 19.54
CA ASP A 138 -5.23 -0.07 19.87
C ASP A 138 -5.52 0.82 18.66
N LEU A 139 -6.76 1.27 18.53
CA LEU A 139 -7.16 2.14 17.42
C LEU A 139 -6.59 3.56 17.53
N SER A 140 -5.93 3.92 18.64
CA SER A 140 -5.16 5.18 18.72
C SER A 140 -3.83 5.09 18.00
N ARG A 141 -3.32 3.87 17.78
CA ARG A 141 -2.11 3.56 17.00
C ARG A 141 -2.50 2.74 15.78
N ILE A 142 -3.15 3.40 14.82
CA ILE A 142 -3.61 2.81 13.56
C ILE A 142 -2.92 3.47 12.35
N VAL A 143 -2.60 2.66 11.34
CA VAL A 143 -2.08 3.12 10.05
C VAL A 143 -2.78 2.36 8.91
N LEU A 144 -3.13 3.07 7.84
CA LEU A 144 -3.53 2.42 6.58
C LEU A 144 -2.28 2.21 5.71
N VAL A 145 -2.11 1.01 5.17
CA VAL A 145 -1.04 0.65 4.26
C VAL A 145 -1.67 0.08 3.00
N GLY A 146 -1.42 0.68 1.85
CA GLY A 146 -2.04 0.24 0.61
C GLY A 146 -1.00 0.09 -0.49
N HIS A 147 -1.13 -0.96 -1.31
CA HIS A 147 -0.27 -1.18 -2.46
C HIS A 147 -0.97 -0.87 -3.77
N SER A 148 -0.34 -0.09 -4.65
CA SER A 148 -0.85 0.21 -6.00
C SER A 148 -2.29 0.75 -5.96
N ALA A 149 -3.24 0.04 -6.58
CA ALA A 149 -4.68 0.27 -6.44
C ALA A 149 -5.18 0.36 -4.99
N GLY A 150 -4.63 -0.43 -4.07
CA GLY A 150 -4.87 -0.36 -2.64
C GLY A 150 -4.24 0.86 -1.97
N GLY A 151 -3.13 1.40 -2.51
CA GLY A 151 -2.54 2.67 -2.08
C GLY A 151 -3.47 3.85 -2.35
N HIS A 152 -4.10 3.84 -3.53
CA HIS A 152 -5.21 4.74 -3.85
C HIS A 152 -6.36 4.61 -2.83
N LEU A 153 -6.84 3.39 -2.56
CA LEU A 153 -7.94 3.15 -1.63
C LEU A 153 -7.60 3.49 -0.17
N ALA A 154 -6.36 3.28 0.26
CA ALA A 154 -5.87 3.67 1.58
C ALA A 154 -5.85 5.20 1.74
N GLN A 155 -5.36 5.92 0.74
CA GLN A 155 -5.37 7.39 0.74
C GLN A 155 -6.81 7.93 0.73
N TRP A 156 -7.69 7.34 -0.09
CA TRP A 156 -9.11 7.69 -0.10
C TRP A 156 -9.76 7.46 1.27
N ALA A 157 -9.55 6.29 1.87
CA ALA A 157 -10.14 5.93 3.15
C ALA A 157 -9.62 6.80 4.31
N GLY A 158 -8.37 7.26 4.25
CA GLY A 158 -7.83 8.25 5.18
C GLY A 158 -8.47 9.63 5.00
N ALA A 159 -8.70 10.06 3.76
CA ALA A 159 -9.29 11.36 3.45
C ALA A 159 -10.82 11.41 3.55
N ARG A 160 -11.51 10.27 3.70
CA ARG A 160 -12.99 10.19 3.54
C ARG A 160 -13.81 11.01 4.55
N ALA A 161 -13.21 11.47 5.65
CA ALA A 161 -13.84 12.44 6.55
C ALA A 161 -14.11 13.81 5.89
N ARG A 162 -13.45 14.08 4.75
CA ARG A 162 -13.63 15.30 3.95
C ARG A 162 -14.74 15.20 2.91
N LEU A 163 -15.35 14.03 2.75
CA LEU A 163 -16.40 13.83 1.75
C LEU A 163 -17.58 14.76 2.01
N PRO A 164 -18.17 15.35 0.96
CA PRO A 164 -19.37 16.16 1.13
C PRO A 164 -20.53 15.28 1.57
N ARG A 165 -21.44 15.82 2.40
CA ARG A 165 -22.65 15.10 2.86
C ARG A 165 -23.56 14.61 1.73
N SER A 166 -23.42 15.18 0.53
CA SER A 166 -24.13 14.78 -0.68
C SER A 166 -23.52 13.55 -1.36
N SER A 167 -22.27 13.18 -1.05
CA SER A 167 -21.67 11.97 -1.62
C SER A 167 -22.33 10.73 -1.03
N PRO A 168 -22.67 9.71 -1.84
CA PRO A 168 -23.18 8.44 -1.34
C PRO A 168 -22.15 7.67 -0.50
N LEU A 169 -20.88 8.09 -0.53
CA LEU A 169 -19.78 7.52 0.25
C LEU A 169 -19.61 8.18 1.63
N TYR A 170 -20.36 9.26 1.92
CA TYR A 170 -20.26 9.97 3.19
C TYR A 170 -20.82 9.16 4.36
N VAL A 171 -20.07 9.16 5.46
CA VAL A 171 -20.53 8.72 6.78
C VAL A 171 -20.20 9.80 7.80
N ALA A 172 -21.03 9.94 8.83
CA ALA A 172 -20.90 11.03 9.80
C ALA A 172 -19.68 10.91 10.72
N ASP A 173 -19.26 9.68 11.02
CA ASP A 173 -18.15 9.38 11.93
C ASP A 173 -17.29 8.23 11.38
N PRO A 174 -16.51 8.44 10.31
CA PRO A 174 -15.56 7.44 9.84
C PRO A 174 -14.45 7.25 10.88
N LEU A 175 -13.92 6.04 11.02
CA LEU A 175 -12.79 5.76 11.92
C LEU A 175 -11.61 6.67 11.54
N PRO A 176 -11.14 7.55 12.45
CA PRO A 176 -10.04 8.45 12.14
C PRO A 176 -8.74 7.66 11.99
N VAL A 177 -8.00 7.92 10.93
CA VAL A 177 -6.67 7.32 10.71
C VAL A 177 -5.66 8.44 10.47
N PRO A 178 -4.67 8.64 11.36
CA PRO A 178 -3.78 9.79 11.30
C PRO A 178 -2.65 9.67 10.26
N THR A 179 -2.38 8.46 9.77
CA THR A 179 -1.29 8.23 8.81
C THR A 179 -1.65 7.16 7.77
N VAL A 180 -1.28 7.44 6.53
CA VAL A 180 -1.34 6.50 5.40
C VAL A 180 0.08 6.24 4.89
N ILE A 181 0.42 4.97 4.67
CA ILE A 181 1.59 4.54 3.92
C ILE A 181 1.08 4.03 2.55
N SER A 182 1.36 4.79 1.51
CA SER A 182 1.00 4.44 0.14
C SER A 182 2.23 3.83 -0.54
N LEU A 183 2.13 2.56 -0.92
CA LEU A 183 3.17 1.80 -1.62
C LEU A 183 2.79 1.80 -3.10
N GLY A 184 3.47 2.56 -3.94
CA GLY A 184 3.18 2.51 -5.38
C GLY A 184 1.82 3.09 -5.76
N GLY A 185 1.17 3.90 -4.91
CA GLY A 185 -0.23 4.28 -5.06
C GLY A 185 -0.53 5.35 -6.11
N LEU A 186 -1.65 5.18 -6.83
CA LEU A 186 -2.13 6.09 -7.89
C LEU A 186 -3.31 6.94 -7.40
N ALA A 187 -3.02 7.92 -6.54
CA ALA A 187 -4.05 8.68 -5.81
C ALA A 187 -4.53 9.99 -6.48
N ASP A 188 -4.11 10.25 -7.72
CA ASP A 188 -4.59 11.35 -8.55
C ASP A 188 -5.23 10.78 -9.82
N LEU A 189 -6.44 10.22 -9.68
CA LEU A 189 -7.11 9.53 -10.78
C LEU A 189 -7.31 10.44 -12.00
N ARG A 190 -7.48 11.76 -11.77
CA ARG A 190 -7.68 12.73 -12.84
C ARG A 190 -6.41 12.91 -13.66
N ASN A 191 -5.29 13.23 -13.03
CA ASN A 191 -4.05 13.54 -13.75
C ASN A 191 -3.27 12.29 -14.15
N GLU A 192 -3.51 11.16 -13.49
CA GLU A 192 -2.87 9.87 -13.80
C GLU A 192 -3.71 8.98 -14.72
N ALA A 193 -4.79 9.49 -15.33
CA ALA A 193 -5.68 8.70 -16.19
C ALA A 193 -4.92 7.97 -17.32
N ALA A 194 -3.97 8.64 -17.97
CA ALA A 194 -3.16 8.03 -19.03
C ALA A 194 -2.21 6.95 -18.51
N LEU A 195 -1.61 7.17 -17.33
CA LEU A 195 -0.76 6.19 -16.66
C LEU A 195 -1.58 4.96 -16.24
N ILE A 196 -2.73 5.17 -15.59
CA ILE A 196 -3.67 4.11 -15.21
C ILE A 196 -4.10 3.30 -16.44
N LYS A 197 -4.39 3.97 -17.56
CA LYS A 197 -4.73 3.28 -18.81
C LYS A 197 -3.58 2.45 -19.34
N ALA A 198 -2.35 2.97 -19.33
CA ALA A 198 -1.18 2.28 -19.87
C ALA A 198 -0.72 1.10 -18.99
N SER A 199 -0.72 1.28 -17.66
CA SER A 199 -0.17 0.30 -16.71
C SER A 199 -1.19 -0.74 -16.25
N CYS A 200 -2.47 -0.38 -16.20
CA CYS A 200 -3.54 -1.22 -15.64
C CYS A 200 -4.68 -1.50 -16.62
N GLU A 201 -4.63 -0.94 -17.84
CA GLU A 201 -5.67 -1.04 -18.87
C GLU A 201 -7.04 -0.52 -18.42
N ARG A 202 -7.10 0.28 -17.34
CA ARG A 202 -8.35 0.79 -16.77
C ARG A 202 -8.68 2.19 -17.28
N ASP A 203 -9.96 2.43 -17.50
CA ASP A 203 -10.50 3.77 -17.68
C ASP A 203 -10.97 4.31 -16.33
N THR A 204 -10.76 5.60 -16.08
CA THR A 204 -11.15 6.23 -14.81
C THR A 204 -12.64 6.13 -14.54
N ALA A 205 -13.50 6.03 -15.57
CA ALA A 205 -14.93 5.80 -15.40
C ALA A 205 -15.25 4.45 -14.72
N GLN A 206 -14.40 3.43 -14.87
CA GLN A 206 -14.55 2.14 -14.18
C GLN A 206 -14.24 2.26 -12.68
N LEU A 207 -13.43 3.25 -12.31
CA LEU A 207 -12.97 3.48 -10.94
C LEU A 207 -13.79 4.54 -10.22
N ALA A 208 -14.15 5.62 -10.90
CA ALA A 208 -14.81 6.80 -10.35
C ALA A 208 -16.30 6.90 -10.72
N GLY A 209 -16.79 6.03 -11.60
CA GLY A 209 -18.11 6.13 -12.21
C GLY A 209 -18.15 7.16 -13.34
N THR A 210 -19.33 7.34 -13.93
CA THR A 210 -19.56 8.32 -15.00
C THR A 210 -20.20 9.61 -14.45
N PRO A 211 -19.88 10.79 -15.01
CA PRO A 211 -20.52 12.04 -14.64
C PRO A 211 -22.05 12.00 -14.84
N SER A 212 -22.79 12.61 -13.92
CA SER A 212 -24.23 12.88 -14.05
C SER A 212 -24.55 14.34 -13.71
N ALA A 213 -25.82 14.74 -13.83
CA ALA A 213 -26.26 16.08 -13.40
C ALA A 213 -26.05 16.29 -11.88
N GLU A 214 -26.25 15.25 -11.09
CA GLU A 214 -26.11 15.25 -9.63
C GLU A 214 -24.66 15.12 -9.17
N ARG A 215 -23.80 14.49 -9.99
CA ARG A 215 -22.37 14.29 -9.73
C ARG A 215 -21.54 14.59 -10.98
N PRO A 216 -21.39 15.87 -11.36
CA PRO A 216 -20.68 16.26 -12.57
C PRO A 216 -19.17 16.07 -12.45
N ASP A 217 -18.61 16.19 -11.25
CA ASP A 217 -17.20 15.89 -10.98
C ASP A 217 -17.07 14.57 -10.22
N VAL A 218 -16.77 13.51 -10.95
CA VAL A 218 -16.61 12.17 -10.38
C VAL A 218 -15.34 12.02 -9.55
N PHE A 219 -14.38 12.93 -9.65
CA PHE A 219 -13.13 12.81 -8.92
C PHE A 219 -13.19 13.46 -7.54
N ALA A 220 -14.15 14.35 -7.31
CA ALA A 220 -14.29 15.11 -6.06
C ALA A 220 -14.49 14.23 -4.82
N ASP A 221 -14.99 13.01 -4.97
CA ASP A 221 -15.20 12.03 -3.89
C ASP A 221 -14.52 10.67 -4.14
N THR A 222 -13.69 10.54 -5.17
CA THR A 222 -12.95 9.29 -5.46
C THR A 222 -11.46 9.48 -5.68
N SER A 223 -10.98 10.68 -6.02
CA SER A 223 -9.56 10.94 -6.24
C SER A 223 -8.99 11.65 -5.01
N PRO A 224 -8.13 11.00 -4.19
CA PRO A 224 -7.58 11.62 -2.99
C PRO A 224 -6.90 12.96 -3.24
N ALA A 225 -6.28 13.17 -4.41
CA ALA A 225 -5.67 14.44 -4.77
C ALA A 225 -6.69 15.60 -4.91
N GLU A 226 -7.96 15.29 -5.22
CA GLU A 226 -9.07 16.26 -5.27
C GLU A 226 -9.77 16.43 -3.91
N MET A 227 -9.43 15.59 -2.93
CA MET A 227 -9.97 15.62 -1.56
C MET A 227 -9.07 16.39 -0.59
N LEU A 228 -7.98 16.98 -1.08
CA LEU A 228 -7.02 17.75 -0.29
C LEU A 228 -7.59 19.14 0.13
N PRO A 229 -7.17 19.68 1.30
CA PRO A 229 -6.39 19.00 2.33
C PRO A 229 -7.21 17.92 3.05
N SER A 230 -6.56 16.78 3.24
CA SER A 230 -7.09 15.62 3.96
C SER A 230 -6.89 15.72 5.48
N GLY A 231 -5.85 16.43 5.92
CA GLY A 231 -5.41 16.46 7.31
C GLY A 231 -4.68 15.18 7.76
N VAL A 232 -4.37 14.28 6.82
CA VAL A 232 -3.71 12.98 7.09
C VAL A 232 -2.25 13.02 6.67
N ARG A 233 -1.35 12.56 7.54
CA ARG A 233 0.06 12.38 7.15
C ARG A 233 0.18 11.25 6.13
N THR A 234 0.77 11.51 4.98
CA THR A 234 0.93 10.52 3.91
C THR A 234 2.41 10.25 3.63
N VAL A 235 2.82 8.98 3.68
CA VAL A 235 4.16 8.53 3.26
C VAL A 235 4.00 7.77 1.95
N LEU A 236 4.59 8.28 0.88
CA LEU A 236 4.48 7.75 -0.48
C LEU A 236 5.78 7.02 -0.80
N ILE A 237 5.75 5.71 -0.77
CA ILE A 237 6.90 4.85 -0.98
C ILE A 237 6.84 4.28 -2.39
N HIS A 238 7.93 4.41 -3.15
CA HIS A 238 8.01 3.94 -4.53
C HIS A 238 9.33 3.21 -4.81
N GLY A 239 9.24 2.11 -5.55
CA GLY A 239 10.39 1.48 -6.20
C GLY A 239 11.13 2.42 -7.15
N GLU A 240 12.46 2.45 -7.09
CA GLU A 240 13.29 3.18 -8.07
C GLU A 240 13.09 2.68 -9.50
N PHE A 241 12.81 1.39 -9.65
CA PHE A 241 12.54 0.72 -10.93
C PHE A 241 11.05 0.42 -11.13
N ASP A 242 10.17 1.12 -10.43
CA ASP A 242 8.73 0.99 -10.62
C ASP A 242 8.31 1.55 -12.00
N THR A 243 7.84 0.66 -12.87
CA THR A 243 7.32 0.99 -14.21
C THR A 243 5.79 0.99 -14.28
N VAL A 244 5.10 0.58 -13.21
CA VAL A 244 3.63 0.53 -13.12
C VAL A 244 3.11 1.85 -12.56
N SER A 245 3.70 2.29 -11.46
CA SER A 245 3.41 3.55 -10.76
C SER A 245 4.73 4.25 -10.43
N PRO A 246 5.39 4.87 -11.42
CA PRO A 246 6.71 5.46 -11.24
C PRO A 246 6.69 6.52 -10.13
N ILE A 247 7.82 6.66 -9.44
CA ILE A 247 8.01 7.59 -8.30
C ILE A 247 7.56 9.04 -8.58
N ARG A 248 7.51 9.44 -9.86
CA ARG A 248 6.93 10.72 -10.28
C ARG A 248 5.50 10.92 -9.73
N ALA A 249 4.66 9.88 -9.74
CA ALA A 249 3.27 9.96 -9.27
C ALA A 249 3.22 10.31 -7.78
N GLY A 250 4.10 9.71 -6.98
CA GLY A 250 4.29 10.07 -5.57
C GLY A 250 4.73 11.51 -5.38
N HIS A 251 5.73 11.97 -6.14
CA HIS A 251 6.16 13.37 -6.08
C HIS A 251 5.07 14.35 -6.50
N ASP A 252 4.25 14.02 -7.49
CA ASP A 252 3.18 14.87 -8.00
C ASP A 252 2.07 15.02 -6.93
N TYR A 253 1.65 13.91 -6.32
CA TYR A 253 0.71 13.96 -5.19
C TYR A 253 1.30 14.73 -3.99
N ALA A 254 2.55 14.46 -3.61
CA ALA A 254 3.20 15.11 -2.46
C ALA A 254 3.27 16.64 -2.62
N ARG A 255 3.52 17.13 -3.85
CA ARG A 255 3.48 18.58 -4.14
C ARG A 255 2.09 19.16 -3.95
N ARG A 256 1.04 18.50 -4.45
CA ARG A 256 -0.36 18.94 -4.25
C ARG A 256 -0.74 18.95 -2.77
N ALA A 257 -0.42 17.88 -2.04
CA ALA A 257 -0.69 17.75 -0.61
C ALA A 257 0.02 18.85 0.20
N SER A 258 1.32 19.05 -0.05
CA SER A 258 2.10 20.08 0.63
C SER A 258 1.58 21.50 0.33
N ALA A 259 1.18 21.77 -0.91
CA ALA A 259 0.58 23.05 -1.30
C ALA A 259 -0.79 23.29 -0.62
N ALA A 260 -1.53 22.22 -0.32
CA ALA A 260 -2.79 22.29 0.44
C ALA A 260 -2.59 22.37 1.96
N GLY A 261 -1.36 22.19 2.46
CA GLY A 261 -1.00 22.24 3.88
C GLY A 261 -0.94 20.87 4.58
N ASP A 262 -1.07 19.77 3.85
CA ASP A 262 -0.92 18.42 4.40
C ASP A 262 0.56 18.01 4.51
N ALA A 263 0.85 17.11 5.46
CA ALA A 263 2.16 16.48 5.57
C ALA A 263 2.27 15.28 4.61
N ALA A 264 3.05 15.43 3.53
CA ALA A 264 3.34 14.36 2.60
C ALA A 264 4.86 14.19 2.37
N GLU A 265 5.37 12.97 2.46
CA GLU A 265 6.78 12.66 2.20
C GLU A 265 6.91 11.53 1.18
N VAL A 266 7.93 11.60 0.31
CA VAL A 266 8.23 10.55 -0.68
C VAL A 266 9.48 9.80 -0.24
N VAL A 267 9.41 8.46 -0.23
CA VAL A 267 10.51 7.58 0.17
C VAL A 267 10.83 6.64 -0.99
N PRO A 268 11.99 6.79 -1.65
CA PRO A 268 12.43 5.86 -2.68
C PRO A 268 12.88 4.52 -2.05
N LEU A 269 12.66 3.42 -2.76
CA LEU A 269 13.23 2.10 -2.48
C LEU A 269 14.35 1.81 -3.50
N PRO A 270 15.62 1.95 -3.11
CA PRO A 270 16.75 1.76 -4.02
C PRO A 270 16.73 0.39 -4.68
N GLY A 271 16.78 0.35 -6.01
CA GLY A 271 16.71 -0.88 -6.80
C GLY A 271 15.40 -1.67 -6.72
N GLY A 272 14.38 -1.18 -6.01
CA GLY A 272 13.08 -1.85 -5.87
C GLY A 272 12.20 -1.68 -7.10
N SER A 273 11.46 -2.73 -7.47
CA SER A 273 10.33 -2.68 -8.40
C SER A 273 9.04 -2.24 -7.71
N HIS A 274 7.96 -2.14 -8.48
CA HIS A 274 6.58 -2.00 -7.96
C HIS A 274 6.17 -3.11 -6.99
N TYR A 275 6.76 -4.29 -7.10
CA TYR A 275 6.34 -5.48 -6.38
C TYR A 275 7.15 -5.70 -5.10
N ASP A 276 8.39 -5.17 -5.07
CA ASP A 276 9.28 -5.22 -3.90
C ASP A 276 8.68 -4.52 -2.66
N GLU A 277 7.77 -3.58 -2.89
CA GLU A 277 7.15 -2.75 -1.86
C GLU A 277 6.32 -3.56 -0.84
N VAL A 278 5.82 -4.73 -1.24
CA VAL A 278 4.94 -5.60 -0.46
C VAL A 278 5.51 -7.01 -0.23
N ALA A 279 6.81 -7.17 -0.39
CA ALA A 279 7.47 -8.44 -0.13
C ALA A 279 8.36 -8.34 1.09
N ALA A 280 7.98 -8.99 2.19
CA ALA A 280 8.77 -9.06 3.42
C ALA A 280 10.15 -9.71 3.24
N THR A 281 10.33 -10.45 2.15
CA THR A 281 11.61 -11.05 1.72
C THR A 281 12.48 -10.11 0.89
N SER A 282 11.94 -8.99 0.39
CA SER A 282 12.70 -8.00 -0.38
C SER A 282 13.59 -7.15 0.54
N PRO A 283 14.80 -6.76 0.10
CA PRO A 283 15.62 -5.78 0.80
C PRO A 283 14.88 -4.44 1.05
N SER A 284 13.94 -4.09 0.17
CA SER A 284 13.11 -2.88 0.27
C SER A 284 12.21 -2.87 1.50
N TRP A 285 11.83 -4.05 2.02
CA TRP A 285 10.91 -4.17 3.14
C TRP A 285 11.44 -3.55 4.42
N ALA A 286 12.77 -3.53 4.63
CA ALA A 286 13.36 -2.89 5.81
C ALA A 286 12.99 -1.39 5.88
N ILE A 287 12.92 -0.71 4.73
CA ILE A 287 12.54 0.70 4.64
C ILE A 287 11.03 0.84 4.87
N VAL A 288 10.21 0.03 4.20
CA VAL A 288 8.74 0.06 4.32
C VAL A 288 8.30 -0.21 5.77
N SER A 289 8.79 -1.31 6.34
CA SER A 289 8.54 -1.73 7.72
C SER A 289 8.94 -0.65 8.73
N ALA A 290 10.07 0.03 8.53
CA ALA A 290 10.47 1.14 9.38
C ALA A 290 9.48 2.31 9.36
N GLN A 291 8.90 2.65 8.19
CA GLN A 291 7.87 3.69 8.10
C GLN A 291 6.56 3.29 8.78
N ILE A 292 6.15 2.02 8.65
CA ILE A 292 4.98 1.48 9.34
C ILE A 292 5.19 1.54 10.87
N ARG A 293 6.34 1.07 11.37
CA ARG A 293 6.69 1.14 12.80
C ARG A 293 6.68 2.57 13.32
N LYS A 294 7.28 3.52 12.57
CA LYS A 294 7.29 4.95 12.90
C LYS A 294 5.87 5.51 12.99
N ALA A 295 4.99 5.19 12.03
CA ALA A 295 3.59 5.61 12.05
C ALA A 295 2.83 5.05 13.27
N LEU A 296 3.17 3.85 13.70
CA LEU A 296 2.56 3.17 14.85
C LEU A 296 3.21 3.54 16.20
N GLY A 297 4.21 4.43 16.22
CA GLY A 297 4.94 4.79 17.45
C GLY A 297 5.72 3.64 18.08
N ILE A 298 6.08 2.62 17.28
CA ILE A 298 6.87 1.48 17.74
C ILE A 298 8.35 1.85 17.61
N GLY A 299 9.08 1.83 18.73
CA GLY A 299 10.52 2.15 18.77
C GLY A 299 11.36 1.26 17.85
N ALA A 300 12.64 1.59 17.67
CA ALA A 300 13.57 0.74 16.92
C ALA A 300 13.55 -0.69 17.49
N PRO A 301 13.62 -1.74 16.64
CA PRO A 301 13.80 -3.09 17.16
C PRO A 301 15.05 -3.13 18.05
N PRO A 302 15.05 -3.91 19.15
CA PRO A 302 16.26 -4.08 19.95
C PRO A 302 17.38 -4.55 19.03
N ALA A 303 18.57 -3.95 19.18
CA ALA A 303 19.75 -4.38 18.45
C ALA A 303 19.96 -5.88 18.72
N ARG A 304 20.03 -6.66 17.64
CA ARG A 304 20.35 -8.09 17.70
C ARG A 304 21.83 -8.29 17.99
#